data_AF-E5KWN6-F1
#
_entry.id   AF-E5KWN6-F1
#
_cell.length_a   1.000
_cell.length_b   1.000
_cell.length_c   1.000
_cell.angle_alpha   90.00
_cell.angle_beta   90.00
_cell.angle_gamma   90.00
#
_symmetry.space_group_name_H-M   'P 1'
#
loop_
_entity.id
_entity.type
_entity.pdbx_description
1 polymer ?
#
loop_
_entity_poly.entity_id
_entity_poly.type
_entity_poly.pdbx_seq_one_letter_code
_entity_poly.pdbx_strand_id
1 'polypeptide(L)' 'MKKKSVIAINLCLIASIVTLFGNKIYMLYIGDCHQLWEEAQTHYVNRQYEKARELLEKIARIDTAHHAQYLTGDMYLKA' A
#
# COMPACT_ATOMS: atom_id res chain seq x y z
N MET A 1 -32.71 -18.12 -15.79
CA MET A 1 -32.40 -16.96 -14.91
C MET A 1 -31.42 -17.27 -13.78
N LYS A 2 -31.49 -18.45 -13.12
CA LYS A 2 -30.63 -18.80 -11.96
C LYS A 2 -29.11 -18.69 -12.20
N LYS A 3 -28.59 -19.15 -13.35
CA LYS A 3 -27.13 -19.10 -13.66
C LYS A 3 -26.55 -17.69 -13.69
N LYS A 4 -27.29 -16.71 -14.23
CA LYS A 4 -26.82 -15.31 -14.33
C LYS A 4 -26.75 -14.65 -12.94
N SER A 5 -27.73 -14.91 -12.07
CA SER A 5 -27.70 -14.43 -10.68
C SER A 5 -26.57 -15.08 -9.87
N VAL A 6 -26.30 -16.37 -10.04
CA VAL A 6 -25.19 -17.04 -9.34
C VAL A 6 -23.84 -16.44 -9.75
N ILE A 7 -23.63 -16.16 -11.03
CA ILE A 7 -22.42 -15.49 -11.51
C ILE A 7 -22.28 -14.09 -10.89
N ALA A 8 -23.36 -13.30 -10.88
CA ALA A 8 -23.35 -11.96 -10.30
C ALA A 8 -23.03 -11.97 -8.80
N ILE A 9 -23.64 -12.90 -8.03
CA ILE A 9 -23.39 -13.04 -6.59
C ILE A 9 -21.93 -13.42 -6.32
N ASN A 10 -21.37 -14.37 -7.08
CA ASN A 10 -19.96 -14.76 -6.94
C ASN A 10 -19.02 -13.59 -7.25
N LEU A 11 -19.30 -12.80 -8.29
CA LEU A 11 -18.52 -11.61 -8.62
C LEU A 11 -18.56 -10.56 -7.49
N CYS A 12 -19.75 -10.31 -6.92
CA CYS A 12 -19.90 -9.39 -5.79
C CYS A 12 -19.15 -9.87 -4.54
N LEU A 13 -19.15 -11.18 -4.27
CA LEU A 13 -18.42 -11.76 -3.13
C LEU A 13 -16.91 -11.58 -3.31
N ILE A 14 -16.36 -11.87 -4.49
CA ILE A 14 -14.93 -11.69 -4.78
C ILE A 14 -14.54 -10.21 -4.64
N ALA A 15 -15.32 -9.30 -5.20
CA ALA A 15 -15.06 -7.86 -5.07
C ALA A 15 -15.06 -7.42 -3.60
N SER A 16 -16.05 -7.86 -2.82
CA SER A 16 -16.15 -7.53 -1.39
C SER A 16 -14.94 -8.03 -0.59
N ILE A 17 -14.47 -9.25 -0.84
CA ILE A 17 -13.28 -9.81 -0.18
C ILE A 17 -12.02 -9.00 -0.54
N VAL A 18 -11.85 -8.65 -1.81
CA VAL A 18 -10.69 -7.85 -2.26
C VAL A 18 -10.70 -6.46 -1.61
N THR A 19 -11.87 -5.82 -1.47
CA THR A 19 -11.97 -4.51 -0.80
C THR A 19 -11.74 -4.60 0.71
N LEU A 20 -12.33 -5.59 1.39
CA LEU A 20 -12.23 -5.76 2.85
C LEU A 20 -10.84 -6.21 3.31
N PHE A 21 -10.17 -7.06 2.53
CA PHE A 21 -8.86 -7.63 2.87
C PHE A 21 -7.71 -7.06 2.04
N GLY A 22 -7.96 -6.08 1.17
CA GLY A 22 -6.97 -5.49 0.28
C GLY A 22 -5.69 -5.08 1.00
N ASN A 23 -5.82 -4.33 2.11
CA ASN A 23 -4.66 -3.93 2.93
C ASN A 23 -3.91 -5.13 3.52
N LYS A 24 -4.61 -6.18 3.98
CA LYS A 24 -3.98 -7.39 4.52
C LYS A 24 -3.24 -8.19 3.46
N ILE A 25 -3.86 -8.38 2.29
CA ILE A 25 -3.26 -9.07 1.15
C ILE A 25 -2.06 -8.27 0.64
N TYR A 26 -2.17 -6.95 0.59
CA TYR A 26 -1.10 -6.08 0.14
C TYR A 26 0.08 -6.05 1.13
N MET A 27 -0.17 -6.02 2.45
CA MET A 27 0.86 -6.21 3.46
C MET A 27 1.57 -7.56 3.33
N LEU A 28 0.83 -8.65 3.10
CA LEU A 28 1.41 -9.97 2.81
C LEU A 28 2.29 -9.97 1.54
N TYR A 29 1.91 -9.20 0.52
CA TYR A 29 2.65 -9.10 -0.73
C TYR A 29 3.95 -8.29 -0.59
N ILE A 30 3.92 -7.15 0.11
CA ILE A 30 5.11 -6.31 0.28
C ILE A 30 6.06 -6.81 1.37
N GLY A 31 5.60 -7.72 2.23
CA GLY A 31 6.41 -8.32 3.29
C GLY A 31 6.48 -7.45 4.54
N ASP A 32 7.67 -7.39 5.16
CA ASP A 32 7.86 -6.67 6.41
C ASP A 32 7.83 -5.14 6.20
N CYS A 33 6.68 -4.55 6.51
CA CYS A 33 6.46 -3.11 6.41
C CYS A 33 7.37 -2.31 7.34
N HIS A 34 7.76 -2.88 8.49
CA HIS A 34 8.63 -2.21 9.45
C HIS A 34 10.05 -2.12 8.90
N GLN A 35 10.56 -3.21 8.33
CA GLN A 35 11.88 -3.21 7.70
C GLN A 35 11.94 -2.24 6.51
N LEU A 36 10.92 -2.24 5.65
CA LEU A 36 10.82 -1.27 4.54
C LEU A 36 10.79 0.18 5.03
N TRP A 37 10.14 0.43 6.16
CA TRP A 37 10.09 1.75 6.79
C TRP A 37 11.47 2.19 7.31
N GLU A 38 12.17 1.32 8.03
CA GLU A 38 13.52 1.61 8.56
C GLU A 38 14.52 1.89 7.43
N GLU A 39 14.46 1.12 6.35
CA GLU A 39 15.30 1.32 5.17
C GLU A 39 14.99 2.66 4.48
N ALA A 40 13.70 2.99 4.32
CA ALA A 40 13.28 4.27 3.75
C ALA A 40 13.75 5.47 4.60
N GLN A 41 13.64 5.38 5.93
CA GLN A 41 14.15 6.40 6.84
C GLN A 41 15.66 6.55 6.75
N THR A 42 16.38 5.44 6.64
CA THR A 42 17.83 5.47 6.44
C THR A 42 18.20 6.21 5.15
N HIS A 43 17.49 5.97 4.05
CA HIS A 43 17.70 6.72 2.82
C HIS A 43 17.30 8.20 2.95
N TYR A 44 16.23 8.53 3.68
CA TYR A 44 15.80 9.91 3.91
C TYR A 44 16.84 10.72 4.67
N VAL A 45 17.37 10.18 5.77
CA VAL A 45 18.41 10.83 6.59
C VAL A 45 19.69 11.03 5.77
N ASN A 46 20.02 10.09 4.89
CA ASN A 46 21.16 10.19 3.97
C ASN A 46 20.90 11.07 2.73
N ARG A 47 19.79 11.83 2.70
CA ARG A 47 19.36 12.71 1.58
C ARG A 47 19.17 11.99 0.25
N GLN A 48 18.99 10.67 0.27
CA GLN A 48 18.70 9.86 -0.92
C GLN A 48 17.18 9.81 -1.14
N TYR A 49 16.58 10.98 -1.39
CA TYR A 49 15.12 11.15 -1.44
C TYR A 49 14.45 10.29 -2.50
N GLU A 50 15.09 10.06 -3.64
CA GLU A 50 14.60 9.17 -4.70
C GLU A 50 14.35 7.74 -4.19
N LYS A 51 15.37 7.16 -3.53
CA LYS A 51 15.29 5.79 -2.98
C LYS A 51 14.33 5.71 -1.80
N ALA A 52 14.34 6.71 -0.94
CA ALA A 52 13.43 6.79 0.20
C ALA A 52 11.97 6.86 -0.26
N ARG A 53 11.69 7.65 -1.30
CA ARG A 53 10.36 7.77 -1.90
C ARG A 53 9.89 6.45 -2.49
N GLU A 54 10.73 5.75 -3.24
CA GLU A 54 10.36 4.48 -3.90
C GLU A 54 9.92 3.40 -2.88
N LEU A 55 10.53 3.41 -1.69
CA LEU A 55 10.16 2.53 -0.57
C LEU A 55 8.91 3.02 0.15
N LEU A 56 8.81 4.33 0.43
CA LEU A 56 7.62 4.89 1.08
C LEU A 56 6.36 4.79 0.22
N GLU A 57 6.46 4.91 -1.10
CA GLU A 57 5.32 4.75 -2.02
C GLU A 57 4.72 3.34 -1.96
N LYS A 58 5.55 2.31 -1.75
CA LYS A 58 5.07 0.94 -1.53
C LYS A 58 4.27 0.85 -0.24
N ILE A 59 4.73 1.51 0.83
CA ILE A 59 4.05 1.50 2.13
C ILE A 59 2.79 2.39 2.09
N ALA A 60 2.84 3.54 1.41
CA ALA A 60 1.76 4.53 1.35
C ALA A 60 0.48 4.02 0.66
N ARG A 61 0.59 2.94 -0.14
CA ARG A 61 -0.54 2.21 -0.73
C ARG A 61 -1.36 1.42 0.28
N ILE A 62 -0.85 1.23 1.50
CA ILE A 62 -1.64 0.69 2.62
C ILE A 62 -2.45 1.85 3.20
N ASP A 63 -3.77 1.77 3.16
CA ASP A 63 -4.63 2.90 3.55
C ASP A 63 -4.39 3.35 5.00
N THR A 64 -3.99 2.43 5.89
CA THR A 64 -3.72 2.72 7.29
C THR A 64 -2.33 3.29 7.56
N ALA A 65 -1.45 3.36 6.56
CA ALA A 65 -0.07 3.84 6.69
C ALA A 65 0.04 5.36 6.50
N HIS A 66 -0.76 6.13 7.24
CA HIS A 66 -0.86 7.59 7.12
C HIS A 66 0.47 8.32 7.26
N HIS A 67 1.37 7.79 8.07
CA HIS A 67 2.68 8.41 8.27
C HIS A 67 3.58 8.27 7.02
N ALA A 68 3.51 7.15 6.30
CA ALA A 68 4.17 6.97 5.01
C ALA A 68 3.58 7.89 3.94
N GLN A 69 2.24 7.98 3.88
CA GLN A 69 1.54 8.88 2.96
C GLN A 69 1.95 10.35 3.17
N TYR A 70 2.04 10.79 4.44
CA TYR A 70 2.49 12.13 4.78
C TYR A 70 3.94 12.39 4.33
N LEU A 71 4.87 11.48 4.65
CA LEU A 71 6.28 11.64 4.27
C LEU A 71 6.50 11.60 2.76
N THR A 72 5.80 10.73 2.04
CA THR A 72 5.81 10.74 0.56
C THR A 72 5.35 12.08 0.02
N GLY A 73 4.27 12.65 0.58
CA GLY A 73 3.79 13.99 0.20
C GLY A 73 4.80 15.10 0.47
N ASP A 74 5.43 15.11 1.64
CA ASP A 74 6.51 16.06 1.99
C ASP A 74 7.70 15.97 1.03
N MET A 75 8.08 14.75 0.61
CA MET A 75 9.16 14.56 -0.36
C MET A 75 8.83 15.15 -1.74
N TYR A 76 7.59 15.03 -2.21
CA TYR A 76 7.18 15.66 -3.48
C TYR A 76 7.23 17.19 -3.43
N LEU A 77 7.08 17.79 -2.25
CA LEU A 77 7.16 19.26 -2.08
C LEU A 77 8.60 19.76 -1.92
N LYS A 78 9.55 18.89 -1.55
CA LYS A 78 10.96 19.23 -1.31
C LYS A 78 11.89 18.91 -2.50
N ALA A 79 11.43 18.11 -3.45
CA ALA A 79 12.14 17.79 -4.70
C ALA A 79 12.00 18.94 -5.72
#